data_AF-A0A961T4G7-F1
#
_entry.id   AF-A0A961T4G7-F1
#
_cell.length_a   1.000
_cell.length_b   1.000
_cell.length_c   1.000
_cell.angle_alpha   90.00
_cell.angle_beta   90.00
_cell.angle_gamma   90.00
#
_symmetry.space_group_name_H-M   'P 1'
#
loop_
_entity.id
_entity.type
_entity.pdbx_description
1 polymer ?
#
loop_
_entity_poly.entity_id
_entity_poly.type
_entity_poly.pdbx_seq_one_letter_code
_entity_poly.pdbx_strand_id
1 'polypeptide(L)'
;MISSLLAIWPPMALFATSLTVASLPGPLALRAAGVAGILILIFDISARTKDFRRVVERLVLDPSALDRHILRYKPSWCQRTVLYWAANEALGGEARMKVGRQYADMGYRWYHFFPDRTFTRESPFFKLKFWRSLVGGTPEVRQQEVRRPAE
;
A
#
# COMPACT_ATOMS: atom_id res chain seq x y z
N MET A 1 7.97 4.50 -21.93
CA MET A 1 9.13 4.61 -20.99
C MET A 1 8.86 5.53 -19.79
N ILE A 2 8.25 6.70 -19.97
CA ILE A 2 7.97 7.60 -18.84
C ILE A 2 6.96 6.96 -17.86
N SER A 3 5.87 6.38 -18.37
CA SER A 3 4.85 5.71 -17.56
C SER A 3 5.39 4.56 -16.72
N SER A 4 6.38 3.81 -17.22
CA SER A 4 6.99 2.72 -16.46
C SER A 4 7.82 3.21 -15.27
N LEU A 5 8.54 4.33 -15.42
CA LEU A 5 9.27 4.95 -14.30
C LEU A 5 8.29 5.51 -13.27
N LEU A 6 7.22 6.15 -13.73
CA LEU A 6 6.15 6.65 -12.85
C LEU A 6 5.35 5.52 -12.19
N ALA A 7 5.31 4.32 -12.76
CA ALA A 7 4.69 3.16 -12.12
C ALA A 7 5.48 2.63 -10.91
N ILE A 8 6.81 2.83 -10.91
CA ILE A 8 7.74 2.27 -9.92
C ILE A 8 8.44 3.31 -9.05
N TRP A 9 8.09 4.60 -9.18
CA TRP A 9 8.72 5.65 -8.36
C TRP A 9 8.56 5.42 -6.85
N PRO A 10 7.43 4.87 -6.31
CA PRO A 10 7.31 4.68 -4.88
C PRO A 10 8.39 3.78 -4.27
N PRO A 11 8.62 2.54 -4.75
CA PRO A 11 9.69 1.73 -4.21
C PRO A 11 11.09 2.26 -4.56
N MET A 12 11.26 3.04 -5.65
CA MET A 12 12.53 3.75 -5.92
C MET A 12 12.83 4.83 -4.86
N ALA A 13 11.82 5.61 -4.46
CA ALA A 13 11.96 6.62 -3.42
C ALA A 13 12.30 5.96 -2.07
N LEU A 14 11.60 4.88 -1.71
CA LEU A 14 11.91 4.10 -0.52
C LEU A 14 13.32 3.51 -0.59
N PHE A 15 13.76 3.04 -1.77
CA PHE A 15 15.10 2.48 -1.96
C PHE A 15 16.16 3.55 -1.69
N ALA A 16 15.97 4.76 -2.23
CA ALA A 16 16.87 5.89 -1.98
C ALA A 16 16.91 6.23 -0.48
N THR A 17 15.77 6.24 0.21
CA THR A 17 15.73 6.43 1.67
C THR A 17 16.50 5.34 2.41
N SER A 18 16.29 4.06 2.07
CA SER A 18 17.03 2.95 2.70
C SER A 18 18.53 3.02 2.44
N LEU A 19 18.94 3.47 1.25
CA LEU A 19 20.33 3.72 0.91
C LEU A 19 20.93 4.83 1.78
N THR A 20 20.23 5.97 1.91
CA THR A 20 20.65 7.05 2.79
C THR A 20 20.80 6.57 4.24
N VAL A 21 19.84 5.81 4.76
CA VAL A 21 19.88 5.27 6.12
C VAL A 21 21.06 4.31 6.32
N ALA A 22 21.39 3.49 5.33
CA ALA A 22 22.54 2.57 5.41
C ALA A 22 23.90 3.28 5.36
N SER A 23 23.97 4.41 4.63
CA SER A 23 25.19 5.18 4.39
C SER A 23 25.54 6.17 5.51
N LEU A 24 24.55 6.66 6.26
CA LEU A 24 24.80 7.61 7.34
C LEU A 24 25.45 6.93 8.56
N PRO A 25 26.36 7.63 9.27
CA PRO A 25 26.86 7.16 10.55
C PRO A 25 25.71 7.10 11.55
N GLY A 26 25.62 6.01 12.31
CA GLY A 26 24.54 5.78 13.25
C GLY A 26 24.56 4.37 13.82
N PRO A 27 23.55 4.00 14.62
CA PRO A 27 23.46 2.69 15.24
C PRO A 27 23.53 1.56 14.21
N LEU A 28 24.30 0.50 14.50
CA LEU A 28 24.46 -0.65 13.60
C LEU A 28 23.11 -1.27 13.22
N ALA A 29 22.18 -1.37 14.16
CA ALA A 29 20.84 -1.90 13.92
C ALA A 29 20.07 -1.08 12.86
N LEU A 30 20.18 0.24 12.88
CA LEU A 30 19.52 1.12 11.93
C LEU A 30 20.12 0.96 10.53
N ARG A 31 21.45 0.86 10.45
CA ARG A 31 22.16 0.64 9.18
C ARG A 31 21.83 -0.74 8.60
N ALA A 32 21.80 -1.78 9.44
CA ALA A 32 21.38 -3.13 9.05
C ALA A 32 19.94 -3.15 8.54
N ALA A 33 19.02 -2.43 9.21
CA ALA A 33 17.65 -2.26 8.72
C ALA A 33 17.61 -1.53 7.36
N GLY A 34 18.47 -0.52 7.15
CA GLY A 34 18.66 0.13 5.85
C GLY A 34 19.09 -0.87 4.76
N VAL A 35 20.10 -1.70 5.02
CA VAL A 35 20.56 -2.75 4.09
C VAL A 35 19.46 -3.77 3.79
N ALA A 36 18.74 -4.23 4.81
CA ALA A 36 17.59 -5.12 4.61
C ALA A 36 16.50 -4.47 3.73
N GLY A 37 16.21 -3.18 3.96
CA GLY A 37 15.30 -2.39 3.14
C GLY A 37 15.73 -2.32 1.67
N ILE A 38 17.01 -2.04 1.40
CA ILE A 38 17.58 -2.03 0.05
C ILE A 38 17.31 -3.35 -0.68
N LEU A 39 17.61 -4.48 -0.04
CA LEU A 39 17.43 -5.81 -0.63
C LEU A 39 15.95 -6.08 -0.97
N ILE A 40 15.04 -5.82 -0.03
CA ILE A 40 13.59 -6.00 -0.24
C ILE A 40 13.10 -5.12 -1.39
N LEU A 41 13.57 -3.88 -1.47
CA LEU A 41 13.09 -2.91 -2.45
C LEU A 41 13.61 -3.20 -3.86
N ILE A 42 14.79 -3.82 -4.02
CA ILE A 42 15.24 -4.33 -5.33
C ILE A 42 14.22 -5.36 -5.87
N PHE A 43 13.76 -6.28 -5.00
CA PHE A 43 12.75 -7.25 -5.38
C PHE A 43 11.38 -6.60 -5.65
N ASP A 44 10.94 -5.64 -4.84
CA ASP A 44 9.67 -4.94 -5.10
C ASP A 44 9.74 -4.13 -6.41
N ILE A 45 10.82 -3.38 -6.67
CA ILE A 45 11.02 -2.65 -7.95
C ILE A 45 10.93 -3.62 -9.14
N SER A 46 11.62 -4.75 -9.04
CA SER A 46 11.60 -5.78 -10.09
C SER A 46 10.20 -6.37 -10.30
N ALA A 47 9.49 -6.67 -9.21
CA ALA A 47 8.13 -7.18 -9.26
C ALA A 47 7.15 -6.16 -9.85
N ARG A 48 7.23 -4.88 -9.46
CA ARG A 48 6.37 -3.81 -9.97
C ARG A 48 6.63 -3.51 -11.44
N THR A 49 7.88 -3.61 -11.88
CA THR A 49 8.23 -3.48 -13.31
C THR A 49 7.58 -4.59 -14.13
N LYS A 50 7.65 -5.85 -13.66
CA LYS A 50 7.00 -6.99 -14.32
C LYS A 50 5.48 -6.88 -14.30
N ASP A 51 4.91 -6.47 -13.16
CA ASP A 51 3.47 -6.26 -13.02
C ASP A 51 2.96 -5.16 -13.95
N PHE A 52 3.68 -4.05 -14.06
CA PHE A 52 3.33 -2.96 -14.99
C PHE A 52 3.21 -3.47 -16.43
N ARG A 53 4.24 -4.16 -16.94
CA ARG A 53 4.24 -4.72 -18.30
C ARG A 53 3.07 -5.69 -18.51
N ARG A 54 2.90 -6.62 -17.57
CA ARG A 54 1.83 -7.62 -17.61
C ARG A 54 0.44 -6.99 -17.62
N VAL A 55 0.21 -5.94 -16.82
CA VAL A 55 -1.08 -5.26 -16.76
C VAL A 55 -1.34 -4.47 -18.03
N VAL A 56 -0.32 -3.77 -18.57
CA VAL A 56 -0.44 -3.06 -19.86
C VAL A 56 -0.85 -4.03 -20.96
N GLU A 57 -0.11 -5.13 -21.13
CA GLU A 57 -0.41 -6.17 -22.14
C GLU A 57 -1.84 -6.72 -21.98
N ARG A 58 -2.27 -7.01 -20.76
CA ARG A 58 -3.63 -7.52 -20.50
C ARG A 58 -4.72 -6.50 -20.79
N LEU A 59 -4.51 -5.24 -20.44
CA LEU A 59 -5.50 -4.19 -20.68
C LEU A 59 -5.63 -3.83 -22.15
N VAL A 60 -4.54 -3.95 -22.93
CA VAL A 60 -4.59 -3.81 -24.40
C VAL A 60 -5.43 -4.93 -25.02
N LEU A 61 -5.31 -6.17 -24.52
CA LEU A 61 -6.06 -7.32 -25.02
C LEU A 61 -7.52 -7.35 -24.53
N ASP A 62 -7.76 -7.00 -23.28
CA ASP A 62 -9.08 -6.98 -22.65
C ASP A 62 -9.26 -5.69 -21.82
N PRO A 63 -9.76 -4.60 -22.43
CA PRO A 63 -10.04 -3.35 -21.71
C PRO A 63 -11.05 -3.52 -20.57
N SER A 64 -11.94 -4.51 -20.65
CA SER A 64 -12.95 -4.78 -19.60
C SER A 64 -12.32 -5.34 -18.31
N ALA A 65 -11.07 -5.84 -18.38
CA ALA A 65 -10.35 -6.33 -17.21
C ALA A 65 -10.01 -5.24 -16.19
N LEU A 66 -10.12 -3.96 -16.56
CA LEU A 66 -9.74 -2.83 -15.71
C LEU A 66 -10.42 -2.87 -14.33
N ASP A 67 -11.72 -3.18 -14.29
CA ASP A 67 -12.49 -3.18 -13.04
C ASP A 67 -12.05 -4.32 -12.10
N ARG A 68 -11.70 -5.48 -12.66
CA ARG A 68 -11.08 -6.59 -11.89
C ARG A 68 -9.71 -6.20 -11.36
N HIS A 69 -8.93 -5.44 -12.15
CA HIS A 69 -7.61 -4.98 -11.75
C HIS A 69 -7.65 -3.94 -10.63
N ILE A 70 -8.64 -3.04 -10.62
CA ILE A 70 -8.80 -2.04 -9.54
C ILE A 70 -8.87 -2.71 -8.17
N LEU A 71 -9.68 -3.77 -8.02
CA LEU A 71 -9.79 -4.50 -6.76
C LEU A 71 -8.50 -5.25 -6.41
N ARG A 72 -7.82 -5.82 -7.41
CA ARG A 72 -6.58 -6.58 -7.21
C ARG A 72 -5.39 -5.70 -6.79
N TYR A 73 -5.29 -4.49 -7.33
CA TYR A 73 -4.16 -3.57 -7.10
C TYR A 73 -4.44 -2.54 -6.00
N LYS A 74 -5.57 -2.68 -5.29
CA LYS A 74 -5.95 -1.90 -4.11
C LYS A 74 -4.97 -1.99 -2.92
N PRO A 75 -4.40 -3.14 -2.53
CA PRO A 75 -3.82 -3.30 -1.18
C PRO A 75 -2.67 -2.34 -0.83
N SER A 76 -1.72 -2.13 -1.74
CA SER A 76 -0.53 -1.33 -1.44
C SER A 76 -0.37 -0.11 -2.34
N TRP A 77 0.32 0.90 -1.82
CA TRP A 77 0.64 2.12 -2.56
C TRP A 77 1.41 1.85 -3.86
N CYS A 78 2.40 0.96 -3.83
CA CYS A 78 3.15 0.55 -5.02
C CYS A 78 2.23 -0.10 -6.07
N GLN A 79 1.30 -0.97 -5.66
CA GLN A 79 0.35 -1.61 -6.57
C GLN A 79 -0.62 -0.61 -7.20
N ARG A 80 -1.18 0.29 -6.40
CA ARG A 80 -2.11 1.32 -6.89
C ARG A 80 -1.44 2.21 -7.94
N THR A 81 -0.19 2.59 -7.69
CA THR A 81 0.62 3.40 -8.62
C THR A 81 0.88 2.65 -9.93
N VAL A 82 1.20 1.35 -9.86
CA VAL A 82 1.33 0.51 -11.05
C VAL A 82 0.06 0.52 -11.90
N LEU A 83 -1.12 0.27 -11.31
CA LEU A 83 -2.36 0.24 -12.08
C LEU A 83 -2.70 1.62 -12.66
N TYR A 84 -2.50 2.69 -11.90
CA TYR A 84 -2.79 4.06 -12.34
C TYR A 84 -2.03 4.40 -13.63
N TRP A 85 -0.73 4.09 -13.69
CA TRP A 85 0.08 4.35 -14.87
C TRP A 85 -0.08 3.29 -15.96
N ALA A 86 -0.35 2.03 -15.62
CA ALA A 86 -0.62 0.98 -16.60
C ALA A 86 -1.93 1.25 -17.37
N ALA A 87 -2.97 1.73 -16.68
CA ALA A 87 -4.23 2.15 -17.32
C ALA A 87 -4.02 3.31 -18.29
N ASN A 88 -3.14 4.27 -17.95
CA ASN A 88 -2.77 5.36 -18.83
C ASN A 88 -2.07 4.89 -20.10
N GLU A 89 -1.10 3.98 -19.94
CA GLU A 89 -0.30 3.46 -21.06
C GLU A 89 -1.16 2.60 -22.00
N ALA A 90 -2.03 1.75 -21.45
CA ALA A 90 -2.82 0.81 -22.24
C ALA A 90 -4.07 1.43 -22.88
N LEU A 91 -4.77 2.30 -22.13
CA LEU A 91 -6.13 2.75 -22.47
C LEU A 91 -6.28 4.28 -22.47
N GLY A 92 -5.20 5.02 -22.17
CA GLY A 92 -5.19 6.49 -22.20
C GLY A 92 -5.63 7.17 -20.90
N GLY A 93 -5.68 8.51 -20.96
CA GLY A 93 -5.88 9.37 -19.79
C GLY A 93 -7.22 9.17 -19.08
N GLU A 94 -8.29 8.85 -19.80
CA GLU A 94 -9.61 8.62 -19.21
C GLU A 94 -9.65 7.38 -18.32
N ALA A 95 -9.01 6.28 -18.75
CA ALA A 95 -8.90 5.07 -17.95
C ALA A 95 -8.10 5.32 -16.66
N ARG A 96 -7.00 6.08 -16.75
CA ARG A 96 -6.25 6.54 -15.58
C ARG A 96 -7.12 7.34 -14.61
N MET A 97 -7.93 8.27 -15.13
CA MET A 97 -8.86 9.07 -14.31
C MET A 97 -9.93 8.19 -13.67
N LYS A 98 -10.45 7.17 -14.36
CA LYS A 98 -11.37 6.18 -13.79
C LYS A 98 -10.73 5.45 -12.61
N VAL A 99 -9.49 4.97 -12.74
CA VAL A 99 -8.74 4.32 -11.64
C VAL A 99 -8.58 5.28 -10.46
N GLY A 100 -8.20 6.54 -10.72
CA GLY A 100 -8.05 7.56 -9.69
C GLY A 100 -9.34 7.82 -8.90
N ARG A 101 -10.48 7.95 -9.60
CA ARG A 101 -11.80 8.12 -8.98
C ARG A 101 -12.20 6.90 -8.15
N GLN A 102 -12.05 5.70 -8.71
CA GLN A 102 -12.43 4.46 -8.01
C GLN A 102 -11.66 4.27 -6.71
N TYR A 103 -10.36 4.60 -6.66
CA TYR A 103 -9.64 4.58 -5.39
C TYR A 103 -10.15 5.66 -4.41
N ALA A 104 -10.39 6.87 -4.90
CA ALA A 104 -10.94 7.95 -4.06
C ALA A 104 -12.29 7.56 -3.45
N ASP A 105 -13.17 6.91 -4.23
CA ASP A 105 -14.47 6.39 -3.77
C ASP A 105 -14.31 5.30 -2.70
N MET A 106 -13.20 4.56 -2.71
CA MET A 106 -12.83 3.60 -1.66
C MET A 106 -12.19 4.25 -0.42
N GLY A 107 -12.11 5.58 -0.38
CA GLY A 107 -11.59 6.34 0.76
C GLY A 107 -10.07 6.45 0.79
N TYR A 108 -9.38 6.40 -0.35
CA TYR A 108 -7.94 6.69 -0.42
C TYR A 108 -7.50 7.14 -1.80
N ARG A 109 -6.44 7.94 -1.90
CA ARG A 109 -5.85 8.27 -3.21
C ARG A 109 -4.84 7.22 -3.64
N TRP A 110 -4.64 7.08 -4.95
CA TRP A 110 -3.67 6.13 -5.53
C TRP A 110 -2.25 6.34 -4.98
N TYR A 111 -1.91 7.58 -4.63
CA TYR A 111 -0.61 7.98 -4.10
C TYR A 111 -0.55 8.03 -2.56
N HIS A 112 -1.66 7.78 -1.85
CA HIS A 112 -1.64 7.76 -0.39
C HIS A 112 -1.03 6.46 0.11
N PHE A 113 -0.22 6.55 1.18
CA PHE A 113 0.25 5.38 1.92
C PHE A 113 -0.84 4.81 2.82
N PHE A 114 -1.56 5.69 3.52
CA PHE A 114 -2.67 5.37 4.42
C PHE A 114 -4.02 5.79 3.82
N PRO A 115 -5.14 5.17 4.22
CA PRO A 115 -6.46 5.66 3.83
C PRO A 115 -6.72 7.13 4.18
N ASP A 116 -7.62 7.77 3.45
CA ASP A 116 -8.07 9.12 3.77
C ASP A 116 -8.62 9.15 5.20
N ARG A 117 -8.38 10.26 5.89
CA ARG A 117 -8.78 10.47 7.29
C ARG A 117 -8.10 9.57 8.33
N THR A 118 -7.12 8.73 7.94
CA THR A 118 -6.34 7.90 8.88
C THR A 118 -5.73 8.72 10.02
N PHE A 119 -5.32 9.97 9.75
CA PHE A 119 -4.77 10.87 10.76
C PHE A 119 -5.65 12.08 11.03
N THR A 120 -6.95 11.87 11.28
CA THR A 120 -7.87 12.91 11.75
C THR A 120 -8.17 12.75 13.24
N ARG A 121 -8.69 13.79 13.90
CA ARG A 121 -9.13 13.72 15.31
C ARG A 121 -10.13 12.60 15.58
N GLU A 122 -10.86 12.15 14.56
CA GLU A 122 -11.84 11.06 14.65
C GLU A 122 -11.22 9.67 14.50
N SER A 123 -9.95 9.60 14.08
CA SER A 123 -9.24 8.35 13.82
C SER A 123 -9.13 7.47 15.07
N PRO A 124 -9.40 6.15 14.96
CA PRO A 124 -9.18 5.19 16.03
C PRO A 124 -7.73 5.18 16.51
N PHE A 125 -6.76 5.42 15.61
CA PHE A 125 -5.32 5.36 15.93
C PHE A 125 -4.89 6.42 16.95
N PHE A 126 -5.63 7.52 17.12
CA PHE A 126 -5.34 8.54 18.13
C PHE A 126 -6.13 8.37 19.42
N LYS A 127 -7.02 7.37 19.49
CA LYS A 127 -7.79 7.09 20.69
C LYS A 127 -7.00 6.11 21.56
N LEU A 128 -6.57 6.53 22.74
CA LEU A 128 -5.86 5.66 23.70
C LEU A 128 -6.61 4.34 23.98
N LYS A 129 -7.96 4.38 23.93
CA LYS A 129 -8.84 3.21 24.09
C LYS A 129 -8.62 2.14 23.01
N PHE A 130 -8.32 2.52 21.76
CA PHE A 130 -8.06 1.58 20.66
C PHE A 130 -6.78 0.78 20.88
N TRP A 131 -5.70 1.43 21.30
CA TRP A 131 -4.46 0.73 21.65
C TRP A 131 -4.61 -0.15 22.89
N ARG A 132 -5.39 0.31 23.88
CA ARG A 132 -5.74 -0.49 25.06
C ARG A 132 -6.56 -1.74 24.71
N SER A 133 -7.48 -1.68 23.74
CA SER A 133 -8.22 -2.88 23.32
C SER A 133 -7.35 -3.90 22.58
N LEU A 134 -6.31 -3.44 21.88
CA LEU A 134 -5.35 -4.33 21.21
C LEU A 134 -4.39 -5.03 22.19
N VAL A 135 -4.05 -4.39 23.31
CA VAL A 135 -3.13 -4.96 24.33
C VAL A 135 -3.88 -5.71 25.44
N GLY A 136 -5.11 -5.31 25.77
CA GLY A 136 -5.85 -5.82 26.93
C GLY A 136 -6.94 -6.85 26.64
N GLY A 137 -7.25 -7.12 25.36
CA GLY A 137 -8.47 -7.83 24.98
C GLY A 137 -9.72 -6.99 25.27
N THR A 138 -10.73 -7.07 24.43
CA THR A 138 -12.01 -6.38 24.65
C THR A 138 -12.61 -6.78 26.01
N PRO A 139 -13.02 -5.82 26.87
CA PRO A 139 -13.59 -6.12 28.19
C PRO A 139 -14.91 -6.92 28.11
N GLU A 140 -15.57 -6.92 26.95
CA GLU A 140 -16.81 -7.66 26.71
C GLU A 140 -16.63 -9.18 26.73
N VAL A 141 -15.43 -9.72 26.44
CA VAL A 141 -15.17 -11.17 26.47
C VAL A 141 -14.88 -11.67 27.90
N ARG A 142 -14.48 -10.78 28.82
CA ARG A 142 -14.11 -11.19 30.19
C ARG A 142 -15.31 -11.42 31.12
N GLN A 143 -16.53 -11.02 30.73
CA GLN A 143 -17.71 -11.19 31.59
C GLN A 143 -18.45 -12.53 31.39
N GLN A 144 -18.19 -13.29 30.33
CA GLN A 144 -18.85 -14.60 30.13
C GLN A 144 -18.17 -15.75 30.88
N GLU A 145 -16.88 -15.64 31.24
CA GLU A 145 -16.17 -16.71 31.98
C GLU A 145 -16.40 -16.68 33.50
N VAL A 146 -16.90 -15.57 34.06
CA VAL A 146 -17.07 -15.43 35.53
C VAL A 146 -18.47 -15.83 36.01
N ARG A 147 -19.42 -16.11 35.10
CA ARG A 147 -20.78 -16.58 35.42
C ARG A 147 -21.11 -17.92 34.78
N ARG A 148 -20.40 -18.98 35.18
CA ARG A 148 -21.00 -20.32 35.21
C ARG A 148 -21.03 -20.77 36.67
N PRO A 149 -22.22 -21.01 37.26
CA PRO A 149 -22.29 -21.74 38.51
C PRO A 149 -21.78 -23.16 38.26
N ALA A 150 -21.00 -23.68 39.20
CA ALA A 150 -20.63 -25.08 39.23
C ALA A 150 -21.91 -25.93 39.32
N GLU A 151 -22.12 -26.80 38.33
CA GLU A 151 -22.95 -27.99 38.48
C GLU A 151 -22.07 -29.13 39.00
#